data_AF-A0A109IIC6-F1
#
_entry.id   AF-A0A109IIC6-F1
#
_cell.length_a   1.000
_cell.length_b   1.000
_cell.length_c   1.000
_cell.angle_alpha   90.00
_cell.angle_beta   90.00
_cell.angle_gamma   90.00
#
_symmetry.space_group_name_H-M   'P 1'
#
loop_
_entity.id
_entity.type
_entity.pdbx_description
1 polymer ?
#
loop_
_entity_poly.entity_id
_entity_poly.type
_entity_poly.pdbx_seq_one_letter_code
_entity_poly.pdbx_strand_id
1 'polypeptide(L)'
;MIAVLALLAGVVLGIYLDPTVPAALQPYLPIAVVAALDAVFGGVRAKLDRIFDDKQFVVSFISNVLVAGLIVYLGDQLGVGGQLSTGVVVVLGVRIFGNVAAIRRHLFRA
;
A
#
# COMPACT_ATOMS: atom_id res chain seq x y z
N MET A 1 6.87 13.73 9.77
CA MET A 1 5.53 14.09 10.34
C MET A 1 4.54 14.54 9.27
N ILE A 2 4.98 15.32 8.28
CA ILE A 2 4.13 15.85 7.21
C ILE A 2 3.48 14.71 6.39
N ALA A 3 4.23 13.64 6.12
CA ALA A 3 3.73 12.52 5.32
C ALA A 3 2.54 11.77 5.97
N VAL A 4 2.56 11.62 7.29
CA VAL A 4 1.47 10.98 8.04
C VAL A 4 0.20 11.83 8.03
N LEU A 5 0.35 13.15 8.15
CA LEU A 5 -0.78 14.09 8.07
C LEU A 5 -1.37 14.13 6.65
N ALA A 6 -0.52 14.12 5.62
CA ALA A 6 -0.97 14.05 4.23
C ALA A 6 -1.75 12.76 3.93
N LEU A 7 -1.28 11.62 4.46
CA LEU A 7 -1.97 10.34 4.35
C LEU A 7 -3.35 10.38 5.03
N LEU A 8 -3.42 10.88 6.27
CA LEU A 8 -4.68 11.00 7.01
C LEU A 8 -5.66 11.92 6.29
N ALA A 9 -5.20 13.07 5.79
CA ALA A 9 -6.02 13.99 5.01
C ALA A 9 -6.54 13.32 3.73
N GLY A 10 -5.70 12.55 3.02
CA GLY A 10 -6.11 11.79 1.83
C GLY A 10 -7.18 10.75 2.13
N VAL A 11 -7.05 10.00 3.23
CA VAL A 11 -8.07 9.02 3.66
C VAL A 11 -9.39 9.70 3.99
N VAL A 12 -9.36 10.81 4.74
CA VAL A 12 -10.57 11.56 5.12
C VAL A 12 -11.25 12.15 3.88
N LEU A 13 -10.49 12.74 2.96
CA LEU A 13 -11.03 13.27 1.70
C LEU A 13 -11.61 12.16 0.83
N GLY A 14 -10.96 11.00 0.74
CA GLY A 14 -11.46 9.86 -0.03
C GLY A 14 -12.81 9.34 0.47
N ILE A 15 -12.97 9.25 1.80
CA ILE A 15 -14.23 8.82 2.43
C ILE A 15 -15.32 9.88 2.25
N TYR A 16 -14.97 11.17 2.36
CA TYR A 16 -15.96 12.25 2.28
C TYR A 16 -16.43 12.52 0.85
N LEU A 17 -15.54 12.42 -0.15
CA LEU A 17 -15.85 12.71 -1.54
C LEU A 17 -16.52 11.56 -2.28
N ASP A 18 -16.45 10.34 -1.75
CA ASP A 18 -16.98 9.09 -2.33
C ASP A 18 -16.87 9.05 -3.88
N PRO A 19 -15.65 9.18 -4.44
CA PRO A 19 -15.49 9.31 -5.87
C PRO A 19 -15.96 8.04 -6.58
N THR A 20 -16.92 8.18 -7.49
CA THR A 20 -17.41 7.06 -8.30
C THR A 20 -16.29 6.55 -9.21
N VAL A 21 -15.87 5.30 -8.99
CA VAL A 21 -14.78 4.69 -9.75
C VAL A 21 -15.31 4.02 -11.02
N PRO A 22 -14.85 4.41 -12.22
CA PRO A 22 -15.23 3.76 -13.48
C PRO A 22 -14.93 2.26 -13.46
N ALA A 23 -15.76 1.46 -14.14
CA ALA A 23 -15.62 -0.01 -14.18
C ALA A 23 -14.22 -0.50 -14.58
N ALA A 24 -13.55 0.22 -15.49
CA ALA A 24 -12.19 -0.10 -15.93
C ALA A 24 -11.13 0.01 -14.81
N LEU A 25 -11.34 0.87 -13.81
CA LEU A 25 -10.39 1.09 -12.71
C LEU A 25 -10.72 0.27 -11.46
N GLN A 26 -11.90 -0.37 -11.41
CA GLN A 26 -12.33 -1.19 -10.28
C GLN A 26 -11.35 -2.32 -9.92
N PRO A 27 -10.73 -3.04 -10.89
CA PRO A 27 -9.75 -4.07 -10.54
C PRO A 27 -8.47 -3.51 -9.94
N TYR A 28 -8.11 -2.27 -10.25
CA TYR A 28 -6.84 -1.66 -9.84
C TYR A 28 -6.92 -1.02 -8.45
N LEU A 29 -8.10 -0.54 -8.08
CA LEU A 29 -8.32 0.19 -6.83
C LEU A 29 -7.97 -0.63 -5.58
N PRO A 30 -8.44 -1.89 -5.38
CA PRO A 30 -8.07 -2.68 -4.21
C PRO A 30 -6.56 -2.90 -4.13
N ILE A 31 -5.89 -3.11 -5.26
CA ILE A 31 -4.45 -3.35 -5.30
C ILE A 31 -3.68 -2.09 -4.93
N ALA A 32 -4.10 -0.94 -5.44
CA ALA A 32 -3.51 0.35 -5.06
C ALA A 32 -3.67 0.61 -3.55
N VAL A 33 -4.85 0.32 -2.98
CA VAL A 33 -5.10 0.45 -1.54
C VAL A 33 -4.22 -0.50 -0.73
N VAL A 34 -4.13 -1.77 -1.11
CA VAL A 34 -3.29 -2.76 -0.40
C VAL A 34 -1.80 -2.38 -0.50
N ALA A 35 -1.34 -1.90 -1.66
CA ALA A 35 0.03 -1.42 -1.83
C ALA A 35 0.35 -0.18 -0.99
N ALA A 36 -0.60 0.76 -0.92
CA ALA A 36 -0.51 1.92 -0.04
C ALA A 36 -0.44 1.48 1.43
N LEU A 37 -1.28 0.55 1.87
CA LEU A 37 -1.26 0.01 3.23
C LEU A 37 0.08 -0.67 3.56
N ASP A 38 0.64 -1.46 2.66
CA ASP A 38 1.97 -2.07 2.86
C ASP A 38 3.06 -1.01 3.14
N ALA A 39 3.08 0.09 2.37
CA ALA A 39 3.99 1.19 2.61
C ALA A 39 3.75 1.87 3.97
N VAL A 40 2.49 2.00 4.42
CA VAL A 40 2.13 2.52 5.74
C VAL A 40 2.69 1.63 6.86
N PHE A 41 2.47 0.32 6.77
CA PHE A 41 3.01 -0.62 7.76
C PHE A 41 4.54 -0.63 7.76
N GLY A 42 5.18 -0.56 6.58
CA GLY A 42 6.63 -0.38 6.46
C GLY A 42 7.13 0.90 7.11
N GLY A 43 6.43 2.02 6.93
CA GLY A 43 6.73 3.29 7.57
C GLY A 43 6.58 3.26 9.10
N VAL A 44 5.52 2.64 9.61
CA VAL A 44 5.31 2.44 11.06
C VAL A 44 6.43 1.61 11.66
N ARG A 45 6.83 0.52 10.98
CA ARG A 45 7.97 -0.30 11.39
C ARG A 45 9.26 0.53 11.42
N ALA A 46 9.59 1.27 10.36
CA ALA A 46 10.77 2.12 10.32
C ALA A 46 10.79 3.18 11.43
N LYS A 47 9.61 3.67 11.84
CA LYS A 47 9.46 4.60 12.97
C LYS A 47 9.77 3.94 14.30
N LEU A 48 9.33 2.70 14.52
CA LEU A 48 9.68 1.93 15.72
C LEU A 48 11.16 1.60 15.76
N ASP A 49 11.75 1.30 14.60
CA ASP A 49 13.19 1.03 14.43
C ASP A 49 14.04 2.33 14.52
N ARG A 50 13.43 3.51 14.72
CA ARG A 50 14.06 4.85 14.75
C ARG A 50 14.87 5.22 13.49
N ILE A 51 14.58 4.58 12.36
CA ILE A 51 15.22 4.82 11.06
C ILE A 51 14.26 5.46 10.04
N PHE A 52 13.15 6.05 10.52
CA PHE A 52 12.13 6.62 9.65
C PHE A 52 12.59 7.92 9.00
N ASP A 53 12.55 7.95 7.67
CA ASP A 53 12.77 9.13 6.85
C ASP A 53 11.50 9.47 6.04
N ASP A 54 11.01 10.70 6.17
CA ASP A 54 9.78 11.17 5.50
C ASP A 54 9.91 11.09 3.95
N LYS A 55 11.08 11.38 3.38
CA LYS A 55 11.32 11.32 1.92
C LYS A 55 11.34 9.88 1.45
N GLN A 56 12.00 8.98 2.18
CA GLN A 56 12.01 7.56 1.86
C GLN A 56 10.62 6.95 1.93
N PHE A 57 9.80 7.35 2.92
CA PHE A 57 8.41 6.92 3.02
C PHE A 57 7.59 7.35 1.81
N VAL A 58 7.64 8.63 1.42
CA VAL A 58 6.87 9.13 0.27
C VAL A 58 7.30 8.44 -1.03
N VAL A 59 8.60 8.26 -1.24
CA VAL A 59 9.12 7.52 -2.40
C VAL A 59 8.63 6.07 -2.39
N SER A 60 8.75 5.37 -1.26
CA SER A 60 8.26 3.98 -1.14
C SER A 60 6.76 3.87 -1.36
N PHE A 61 5.97 4.81 -0.84
CA PHE A 61 4.52 4.83 -0.98
C PHE A 61 4.12 4.96 -2.46
N ILE A 62 4.65 5.99 -3.14
CA ILE A 62 4.34 6.25 -4.55
C ILE A 62 4.85 5.10 -5.42
N SER A 63 6.10 4.65 -5.24
CA SER A 63 6.69 3.57 -6.02
C SER A 63 5.94 2.24 -5.84
N ASN A 64 5.55 1.88 -4.62
CA ASN A 64 4.82 0.62 -4.40
C ASN A 64 3.45 0.64 -5.09
N VAL A 65 2.69 1.73 -4.96
CA VAL A 65 1.37 1.86 -5.60
C VAL A 65 1.49 1.85 -7.12
N LEU A 66 2.45 2.61 -7.68
CA LEU A 66 2.70 2.64 -9.12
C LEU A 66 3.12 1.28 -9.67
N VAL A 67 4.07 0.60 -9.02
CA VAL A 67 4.54 -0.72 -9.45
C VAL A 67 3.42 -1.75 -9.35
N ALA A 68 2.64 -1.75 -8.27
CA ALA A 68 1.51 -2.66 -8.13
C ALA A 68 0.45 -2.45 -9.21
N GLY A 69 0.09 -1.18 -9.48
CA GLY A 69 -0.82 -0.82 -10.56
C GLY A 69 -0.28 -1.23 -11.94
N LEU A 70 1.01 -1.02 -12.19
CA LEU A 70 1.65 -1.39 -13.45
C LEU A 70 1.65 -2.91 -13.67
N ILE A 71 1.90 -3.73 -12.64
CA ILE A 71 1.86 -5.19 -12.76
C ILE A 71 0.45 -5.66 -13.12
N VAL A 72 -0.58 -5.12 -12.46
CA VAL A 72 -1.97 -5.46 -12.78
C VAL A 72 -2.31 -5.01 -14.21
N TYR A 73 -1.84 -3.83 -14.62
CA TYR A 73 -2.08 -3.30 -15.96
C TYR A 73 -1.44 -4.16 -17.05
N LEU A 74 -0.18 -4.54 -16.85
CA LEU A 74 0.51 -5.48 -17.74
C LEU A 74 -0.22 -6.82 -17.78
N GLY A 75 -0.74 -7.29 -16.65
CA GLY A 75 -1.54 -8.50 -16.62
C GLY A 75 -2.84 -8.41 -17.39
N ASP A 76 -3.53 -7.28 -17.28
CA ASP A 76 -4.76 -7.00 -18.02
C ASP A 76 -4.51 -7.01 -19.54
N GLN A 77 -3.43 -6.36 -19.99
CA GLN A 77 -2.99 -6.39 -21.40
C GLN A 77 -2.61 -7.79 -21.91
N LEU A 78 -2.12 -8.66 -21.02
CA LEU A 78 -1.76 -10.05 -21.34
C LEU A 78 -2.95 -11.02 -21.22
N GLY A 79 -4.15 -10.55 -20.87
CA GLY A 79 -5.33 -11.39 -20.66
C GLY A 79 -5.30 -12.22 -19.36
N VAL A 80 -4.34 -11.95 -18.46
CA VAL A 80 -4.14 -12.62 -17.16
C VAL A 80 -4.28 -11.67 -15.97
N GLY A 81 -4.98 -10.55 -16.15
CA GLY A 81 -5.12 -9.48 -15.16
C GLY A 81 -5.66 -9.96 -13.81
N GLY A 82 -6.65 -10.87 -13.82
CA GLY A 82 -7.19 -11.46 -12.58
C GLY A 82 -6.19 -12.33 -11.81
N GLN A 83 -5.36 -13.10 -12.53
CA GLN A 83 -4.33 -13.95 -11.93
C GLN A 83 -3.20 -13.11 -11.34
N LEU A 84 -2.76 -12.08 -12.07
CA LEU A 84 -1.73 -11.17 -11.59
C LEU A 84 -2.22 -10.27 -10.45
N SER A 85 -3.46 -9.79 -10.51
CA SER A 85 -4.12 -9.11 -9.38
C SER A 85 -4.09 -9.99 -8.11
N THR A 86 -4.50 -11.25 -8.22
CA THR A 86 -4.46 -12.19 -7.09
C THR A 86 -3.03 -12.40 -6.57
N GLY A 87 -2.06 -12.62 -7.47
CA GLY A 87 -0.65 -12.79 -7.10
C GLY A 87 -0.07 -11.57 -6.38
N VAL A 88 -0.35 -10.37 -6.88
CA VAL A 88 0.09 -9.10 -6.27
C VAL A 88 -0.52 -8.92 -4.88
N VAL A 89 -1.83 -9.18 -4.73
CA VAL A 89 -2.52 -9.11 -3.43
C VAL A 89 -1.91 -10.08 -2.43
N VAL A 90 -1.61 -11.32 -2.83
CA VAL A 90 -0.97 -12.31 -1.95
C VAL A 90 0.42 -11.86 -1.53
N VAL A 91 1.26 -11.41 -2.46
CA VAL A 91 2.63 -10.96 -2.16
C VAL A 91 2.63 -9.73 -1.24
N LEU A 92 1.75 -8.75 -1.51
CA LEU A 92 1.55 -7.60 -0.64
C LEU A 92 1.02 -8.02 0.73
N GLY A 93 0.06 -8.93 0.79
CA GLY A 93 -0.48 -9.48 2.03
C GLY A 93 0.60 -10.09 2.90
N VAL A 94 1.48 -10.92 2.33
CA VAL A 94 2.62 -11.52 3.05
C VAL A 94 3.54 -10.43 3.62
N ARG A 95 3.85 -9.38 2.86
CA ARG A 95 4.67 -8.25 3.36
C ARG A 95 4.00 -7.49 4.49
N ILE A 96 2.70 -7.21 4.37
CA ILE A 96 1.91 -6.54 5.41
C ILE A 96 1.97 -7.36 6.71
N PHE A 97 1.68 -8.66 6.64
CA PHE A 97 1.74 -9.53 7.83
C PHE A 97 3.16 -9.60 8.43
N GLY A 98 4.20 -9.61 7.60
CA GLY A 98 5.58 -9.54 8.05
C GLY A 98 5.91 -8.23 8.79
N ASN A 99 5.48 -7.09 8.25
CA ASN A 99 5.64 -5.78 8.89
C ASN A 99 4.85 -5.70 10.21
N VAL A 100 3.61 -6.20 10.24
CA VAL A 100 2.80 -6.27 11.46
C VAL A 100 3.46 -7.17 12.52
N ALA A 101 4.03 -8.31 12.13
CA ALA A 101 4.74 -9.19 13.05
C ALA A 101 5.98 -8.50 13.65
N ALA A 102 6.74 -7.75 12.85
CA ALA A 102 7.88 -6.96 13.31
C ALA A 102 7.47 -5.83 14.27
N ILE A 103 6.37 -5.13 13.96
CA ILE A 103 5.76 -4.12 14.83
C ILE A 103 5.34 -4.75 16.16
N ARG A 104 4.65 -5.89 16.13
CA ARG A 104 4.21 -6.63 17.32
C ARG A 104 5.40 -7.00 18.21
N ARG A 105 6.49 -7.51 17.62
CA ARG A 105 7.71 -7.88 18.37
C ARG A 105 8.34 -6.68 19.08
N HIS A 106 8.39 -5.52 18.42
CA HIS A 106 8.90 -4.28 19.03
C HIS A 106 8.02 -3.78 20.18
N LEU A 107 6.69 -3.84 20.02
CA LEU A 107 5.76 -3.33 21.01
C LEU A 107 5.62 -4.26 22.23
N PHE A 108 5.60 -5.57 22.00
CA PHE A 108 5.24 -6.56 23.02
C PHE A 108 6.43 -7.39 23.55
N ARG A 109 7.67 -7.18 23.08
CA ARG A 109 8.88 -7.93 23.50
C ARG A 109 8.67 -9.47 23.54
N ALA A 110 7.86 -10.00 22.63
CA ALA A 110 7.63 -11.44 22.44
C ALA A 110 8.28 -11.92 21.14
#